data_AF-A0A0W0SCV9-F1
#
_entry.id   AF-A0A0W0SCV9-F1
#
_cell.length_a   1.000
_cell.length_b   1.000
_cell.length_c   1.000
_cell.angle_alpha   90.00
_cell.angle_beta   90.00
_cell.angle_gamma   90.00
#
_symmetry.space_group_name_H-M   'P 1'
#
loop_
_entity.id
_entity.type
_entity.pdbx_description
1 polymer ?
#
loop_
_entity_poly.entity_id
_entity_poly.type
_entity_poly.pdbx_seq_one_letter_code
_entity_poly.pdbx_strand_id
1 'polypeptide(L)'
;MIKTTIYSFCCSCLIANVAFAQDICQKALESIYEKDSDIIAVIKLNTHEKRLYSSTVEDSQDCQTYLPFLSVKDPDVIQSKDGLCMVLPAGELKPNLCGLRVTLCNTEKDCQTIDIHLKAESGRYVGAEPVYYEMTFPQR
;
A
#
# COMPACT_ATOMS: atom_id res chain seq x y z
N MET A 1 17.85 71.00 6.24
CA MET A 1 18.62 70.01 5.46
C MET A 1 18.54 68.67 6.19
N ILE A 2 17.66 67.77 5.75
CA ILE A 2 17.54 66.42 6.30
C ILE A 2 17.79 65.45 5.14
N LYS A 3 18.90 64.71 5.23
CA LYS A 3 19.23 63.57 4.38
C LYS A 3 18.34 62.41 4.81
N THR A 4 17.63 61.78 3.87
CA THR A 4 17.02 60.48 4.13
C THR A 4 17.22 59.56 2.94
N THR A 5 17.81 58.42 3.27
CA THR A 5 18.43 57.38 2.45
C THR A 5 17.40 56.56 1.66
N ILE A 6 17.77 56.20 0.43
CA ILE A 6 17.05 55.29 -0.46
C ILE A 6 17.12 53.87 0.14
N TYR A 7 15.99 53.31 0.55
CA TYR A 7 15.87 51.88 0.86
C TYR A 7 15.47 51.12 -0.40
N SER A 8 16.44 50.41 -0.98
CA SER A 8 16.19 49.39 -1.99
C SER A 8 15.60 48.16 -1.29
N PHE A 9 14.29 47.99 -1.39
CA PHE A 9 13.58 46.82 -0.86
C PHE A 9 13.64 45.71 -1.91
N CYS A 10 14.72 44.92 -1.87
CA CYS A 10 14.87 43.73 -2.71
C CYS A 10 13.96 42.63 -2.15
N CYS A 11 12.74 42.52 -2.70
CA CYS A 11 11.79 41.48 -2.35
C CYS A 11 12.24 40.16 -3.01
N SER A 12 13.06 39.40 -2.31
CA SER A 12 13.41 38.03 -2.70
C SER A 12 12.17 37.14 -2.53
N CYS A 13 11.49 36.81 -3.64
CA CYS A 13 10.53 35.72 -3.69
C CYS A 13 11.24 34.41 -3.35
N LEU A 14 11.16 34.00 -2.08
CA LEU A 14 11.43 32.63 -1.68
C LEU A 14 10.33 31.76 -2.28
N ILE A 15 10.63 31.12 -3.40
CA ILE A 15 9.80 30.05 -3.95
C ILE A 15 9.91 28.89 -2.95
N ALA A 16 8.97 28.83 -2.02
CA ALA A 16 8.81 27.68 -1.15
C ALA A 16 8.47 26.48 -2.04
N ASN A 17 9.46 25.63 -2.32
CA ASN A 17 9.23 24.29 -2.84
C ASN A 17 8.41 23.54 -1.78
N VAL A 18 7.08 23.60 -1.89
CA VAL A 18 6.19 22.66 -1.23
C VAL A 18 6.43 21.30 -1.88
N ALA A 19 7.40 20.56 -1.33
CA ALA A 19 7.53 19.14 -1.57
C ALA A 19 6.27 18.49 -0.97
N PHE A 20 5.27 18.22 -1.81
CA PHE A 20 4.14 17.42 -1.41
C PHE A 20 4.68 16.05 -0.99
N ALA A 21 4.57 15.73 0.30
CA ALA A 21 4.88 14.39 0.79
C ALA A 21 4.04 13.39 -0.02
N GLN A 22 4.73 12.52 -0.76
CA GLN A 22 4.10 11.53 -1.62
C GLN A 22 3.39 10.49 -0.75
N ASP A 23 2.21 10.07 -1.19
CA ASP A 23 1.43 9.05 -0.50
C ASP A 23 2.20 7.72 -0.41
N ILE A 24 2.13 7.03 0.74
CA ILE A 24 2.95 5.84 0.98
C ILE A 24 2.56 4.69 0.04
N CYS A 25 1.27 4.54 -0.30
CA CYS A 25 0.87 3.55 -1.30
C CYS A 25 1.42 3.86 -2.68
N GLN A 26 1.44 5.14 -3.06
CA GLN A 26 2.02 5.54 -4.34
C GLN A 26 3.52 5.22 -4.40
N LYS A 27 4.25 5.50 -3.31
CA LYS A 27 5.67 5.15 -3.20
C LYS A 27 5.89 3.63 -3.25
N ALA A 28 5.05 2.86 -2.56
CA ALA A 28 5.13 1.40 -2.60
C ALA A 28 4.85 0.86 -4.01
N LEU A 29 3.85 1.41 -4.69
CA LEU A 29 3.53 1.03 -6.08
C LEU A 29 4.68 1.32 -7.03
N GLU A 30 5.31 2.49 -6.92
CA GLU A 30 6.50 2.85 -7.71
C GLU A 30 7.66 1.89 -7.44
N SER A 31 7.86 1.49 -6.18
CA SER A 31 8.92 0.56 -5.81
C SER A 31 8.78 -0.81 -6.46
N ILE A 32 7.59 -1.26 -6.87
CA ILE A 32 7.43 -2.55 -7.57
C ILE A 32 8.27 -2.60 -8.86
N TYR A 33 8.43 -1.46 -9.53
CA TYR A 33 9.16 -1.35 -10.79
C TYR A 33 10.64 -1.01 -10.60
N GLU A 34 11.08 -0.81 -9.36
CA GLU A 34 12.49 -0.60 -9.05
C GLU A 34 13.26 -1.92 -9.11
N LYS A 35 14.51 -1.82 -9.57
CA LYS A 35 15.41 -2.97 -9.57
C LYS A 35 15.66 -3.41 -8.13
N ASP A 36 15.58 -4.72 -7.89
CA ASP A 36 15.81 -5.36 -6.58
C ASP A 36 14.71 -5.11 -5.51
N SER A 37 13.54 -4.60 -5.92
CA SER A 37 12.40 -4.52 -5.01
C SER A 37 11.87 -5.90 -4.63
N ASP A 38 11.56 -6.07 -3.34
CA ASP A 38 10.90 -7.27 -2.84
C ASP A 38 9.37 -7.15 -2.90
N ILE A 39 8.81 -5.95 -3.15
CA ILE A 39 7.36 -5.74 -3.18
C ILE A 39 6.82 -6.20 -4.54
N ILE A 40 5.87 -7.13 -4.52
CA ILE A 40 5.25 -7.70 -5.72
C ILE A 40 3.77 -7.34 -5.90
N ALA A 41 3.12 -6.83 -4.85
CA ALA A 41 1.77 -6.28 -4.93
C ALA A 41 1.53 -5.17 -3.90
N VAL A 42 0.61 -4.26 -4.20
CA VAL A 42 0.13 -3.21 -3.30
C VAL A 42 -1.39 -3.16 -3.32
N ILE A 43 -2.00 -3.14 -2.14
CA ILE A 43 -3.44 -2.92 -1.97
C ILE A 43 -3.62 -1.60 -1.24
N LYS A 44 -4.32 -0.66 -1.89
CA LYS A 44 -4.76 0.58 -1.28
C LYS A 44 -6.18 0.40 -0.76
N LEU A 45 -6.41 0.77 0.50
CA LEU A 45 -7.72 0.76 1.12
C LEU A 45 -8.17 2.20 1.30
N ASN A 46 -9.15 2.63 0.51
CA ASN A 46 -9.79 3.92 0.65
C ASN A 46 -10.82 3.84 1.79
N THR A 47 -10.43 4.34 2.97
CA THR A 47 -11.23 4.35 4.21
C THR A 47 -10.85 5.54 5.08
N HIS A 48 -11.75 5.98 5.96
CA HIS A 48 -11.46 6.97 7.01
C HIS A 48 -10.91 6.34 8.29
N GLU A 49 -10.99 5.01 8.39
CA GLU A 49 -10.49 4.30 9.55
C GLU A 49 -8.97 4.35 9.59
N LYS A 50 -8.44 4.53 10.80
CA LYS A 50 -6.99 4.59 11.05
C LYS A 50 -6.34 3.21 11.21
N ARG A 51 -7.15 2.15 11.25
CA ARG A 51 -6.76 0.76 11.44
C ARG A 51 -7.79 -0.17 10.81
N LEU A 52 -7.39 -1.40 10.47
CA LEU A 52 -8.34 -2.44 10.10
C LEU A 52 -8.91 -3.13 11.34
N TYR A 53 -10.13 -3.62 11.23
CA TYR A 53 -10.71 -4.52 12.23
C TYR A 53 -10.01 -5.88 12.21
N SER A 54 -9.80 -6.44 11.01
CA SER A 54 -9.07 -7.70 10.84
C SER A 54 -8.51 -7.87 9.43
N SER A 55 -7.47 -8.69 9.31
CA SER A 55 -6.94 -9.19 8.04
C SER A 55 -6.84 -10.72 8.11
N THR A 56 -7.30 -11.40 7.07
CA THR A 56 -7.18 -12.85 6.91
C THR A 56 -6.52 -13.17 5.59
N VAL A 57 -5.57 -14.10 5.60
CA VAL A 57 -4.85 -14.61 4.45
C VAL A 57 -5.09 -16.11 4.37
N GLU A 58 -5.49 -16.56 3.19
CA GLU A 58 -5.58 -17.97 2.82
C GLU A 58 -4.57 -18.23 1.69
N ASP A 59 -3.88 -19.36 1.73
CA ASP A 59 -2.88 -19.73 0.72
C ASP A 59 -3.39 -20.84 -0.20
N SER A 60 -2.90 -20.82 -1.45
CA SER A 60 -3.25 -21.83 -2.45
C SER A 60 -2.02 -22.29 -3.21
N GLN A 61 -1.89 -23.60 -3.42
CA GLN A 61 -0.84 -24.19 -4.26
C GLN A 61 -1.32 -24.48 -5.69
N ASP A 62 -2.63 -24.50 -5.92
CA ASP A 62 -3.27 -24.89 -7.19
C ASP A 62 -4.13 -23.77 -7.80
N CYS A 63 -4.23 -22.61 -7.15
CA CYS A 63 -5.11 -21.49 -7.47
C CYS A 63 -6.61 -21.86 -7.51
N GLN A 64 -7.00 -22.99 -6.93
CA GLN A 64 -8.39 -23.46 -6.90
C GLN A 64 -8.87 -23.63 -5.46
N THR A 65 -8.01 -24.21 -4.63
CA THR A 65 -8.26 -24.48 -3.22
C THR A 65 -7.46 -23.50 -2.37
N TYR A 66 -8.16 -22.66 -1.61
CA TYR A 66 -7.56 -21.73 -0.65
C TYR A 66 -7.77 -22.27 0.76
N LEU A 67 -6.68 -22.34 1.52
CA LEU A 67 -6.68 -22.86 2.88
C LEU A 67 -6.32 -21.74 3.86
N PRO A 68 -7.01 -21.63 5.00
CA PRO A 68 -6.69 -20.63 6.01
C PRO A 68 -5.22 -20.72 6.44
N PHE A 69 -4.51 -19.59 6.33
CA PHE A 69 -3.12 -19.49 6.75
C PHE A 69 -2.96 -18.62 7.99
N LEU A 70 -3.47 -17.39 7.94
CA LEU A 70 -3.30 -16.41 9.00
C LEU A 70 -4.57 -15.58 9.14
N SER A 71 -4.97 -15.29 10.38
CA SER A 71 -6.01 -14.32 10.69
C SER A 71 -5.57 -13.47 11.86
N VAL A 72 -5.54 -12.16 11.68
CA VAL A 72 -5.09 -11.19 12.68
C VAL A 72 -6.21 -10.18 12.90
N LYS A 73 -6.58 -9.99 14.16
CA LYS A 73 -7.45 -8.90 14.60
C LYS A 73 -6.61 -7.67 14.91
N ASP A 74 -7.09 -6.50 14.50
CA ASP A 74 -6.38 -5.22 14.62
C ASP A 74 -4.94 -5.27 14.05
N PRO A 75 -4.74 -5.69 12.78
CA PRO A 75 -3.40 -5.82 12.21
C PRO A 75 -2.69 -4.47 12.12
N ASP A 76 -1.37 -4.50 12.25
CA ASP A 76 -0.53 -3.35 11.94
C ASP A 76 -0.69 -3.01 10.45
N VAL A 77 -1.08 -1.76 10.18
CA VAL A 77 -1.32 -1.26 8.82
C VAL A 77 -0.59 0.05 8.62
N ILE A 78 -0.15 0.30 7.40
CA ILE A 78 0.55 1.52 7.04
C ILE A 78 -0.50 2.58 6.72
N GLN A 79 -0.52 3.68 7.47
CA GLN A 79 -1.44 4.80 7.17
C GLN A 79 -0.96 5.57 5.95
N SER A 80 -1.86 5.75 5.00
CA SER A 80 -1.72 6.56 3.79
C SER A 80 -2.50 7.87 3.98
N LYS A 81 -2.25 8.86 3.12
CA LYS A 81 -2.98 10.14 3.16
C LYS A 81 -4.49 9.97 3.02
N ASP A 82 -4.91 9.01 2.19
CA ASP A 82 -6.31 8.79 1.81
C ASP A 82 -6.85 7.42 2.27
N GLY A 83 -6.22 6.82 3.29
CA GLY A 83 -6.67 5.57 3.91
C GLY A 83 -5.53 4.69 4.41
N LEU A 84 -5.54 3.41 4.06
CA LEU A 84 -4.54 2.43 4.51
C LEU A 84 -3.83 1.78 3.33
N CYS A 85 -2.61 1.31 3.60
CA CYS A 85 -1.79 0.61 2.63
C CYS A 85 -1.38 -0.77 3.14
N MET A 86 -1.56 -1.77 2.29
CA MET A 86 -0.99 -3.09 2.45
C MET A 86 -0.03 -3.37 1.30
N VAL A 87 1.14 -3.91 1.62
CA VAL A 87 2.16 -4.32 0.65
C VAL A 87 2.37 -5.82 0.76
N LEU A 88 2.71 -6.46 -0.36
CA LEU A 88 3.04 -7.87 -0.41
C LEU A 88 4.52 -8.05 -0.78
N PRO A 89 5.40 -8.28 0.20
CA PRO A 89 6.80 -8.63 -0.06
C PRO A 89 6.94 -10.10 -0.44
N ALA A 90 7.68 -10.39 -1.50
CA ALA A 90 7.97 -11.75 -1.98
C ALA A 90 8.76 -12.57 -0.96
N GLY A 91 9.67 -11.93 -0.21
CA GLY A 91 10.52 -12.57 0.79
C GLY A 91 9.76 -13.14 2.00
N GLU A 92 8.52 -12.71 2.23
CA GLU A 92 7.67 -13.20 3.33
C GLU A 92 6.76 -14.36 2.90
N LEU A 93 6.74 -14.70 1.61
CA LEU A 93 5.88 -15.76 1.08
C LEU A 93 6.50 -17.15 1.26
N LYS A 94 5.66 -18.11 1.61
CA LYS A 94 6.03 -19.53 1.52
C LYS A 94 6.34 -19.90 0.07
N PRO A 95 7.25 -20.84 -0.18
CA PRO A 95 7.52 -21.33 -1.53
C PRO A 95 6.33 -22.12 -2.10
N ASN A 96 6.25 -22.21 -3.43
CA ASN A 96 5.30 -23.03 -4.19
C ASN A 96 3.81 -22.70 -4.02
N LEU A 97 3.50 -21.45 -3.71
CA LEU A 97 2.14 -20.91 -3.74
C LEU A 97 1.80 -20.46 -5.15
N CYS A 98 0.60 -20.80 -5.59
CA CYS A 98 -0.02 -20.31 -6.81
C CYS A 98 -0.74 -18.98 -6.56
N GLY A 99 -1.35 -18.82 -5.39
CA GLY A 99 -2.08 -17.60 -5.07
C GLY A 99 -2.36 -17.42 -3.58
N LEU A 100 -2.82 -16.21 -3.25
CA LEU A 100 -3.33 -15.82 -1.94
C LEU A 100 -4.75 -15.31 -2.08
N ARG A 101 -5.59 -15.57 -1.07
CA ARG A 101 -6.87 -14.90 -0.89
C ARG A 101 -6.77 -14.05 0.35
N VAL A 102 -6.90 -12.75 0.19
CA VAL A 102 -6.76 -11.77 1.26
C VAL A 102 -8.13 -11.17 1.53
N THR A 103 -8.60 -11.31 2.76
CA THR A 103 -9.84 -10.68 3.24
C THR A 103 -9.49 -9.59 4.25
N LEU A 104 -9.89 -8.35 3.95
CA LEU A 104 -9.65 -7.18 4.77
C LEU A 104 -11.00 -6.66 5.28
N CYS A 105 -11.09 -6.42 6.59
CA CYS A 105 -12.30 -5.94 7.24
C CYS A 105 -12.06 -4.56 7.85
N ASN A 106 -12.85 -3.59 7.45
CA ASN A 106 -12.88 -2.25 8.04
C ASN A 106 -13.71 -2.24 9.33
N THR A 107 -14.78 -3.03 9.37
CA THR A 107 -15.57 -3.34 10.57
C THR A 107 -15.92 -4.83 10.58
N GLU A 108 -16.49 -5.33 11.67
CA GLU A 108 -16.95 -6.73 11.76
C GLU A 108 -17.94 -7.14 10.64
N LYS A 109 -18.67 -6.17 10.06
CA LYS A 109 -19.68 -6.42 9.02
C LYS A 109 -19.28 -5.92 7.65
N ASP A 110 -18.09 -5.33 7.51
CA ASP A 110 -17.65 -4.65 6.30
C ASP A 110 -16.29 -5.20 5.91
N CYS A 111 -16.34 -6.31 5.16
CA CYS A 111 -15.19 -7.08 4.72
C CYS A 111 -15.21 -7.21 3.20
N GLN A 112 -14.04 -7.11 2.60
CA GLN A 112 -13.83 -7.33 1.18
C GLN A 112 -12.69 -8.31 0.97
N THR A 113 -12.78 -9.08 -0.10
CA THR A 113 -11.84 -10.16 -0.42
C THR A 113 -11.23 -9.91 -1.78
N ILE A 114 -9.93 -10.21 -1.92
CA ILE A 114 -9.21 -10.22 -3.17
C ILE A 114 -8.41 -11.51 -3.32
N ASP A 115 -8.46 -12.07 -4.53
CA ASP A 115 -7.58 -13.16 -4.94
C ASP A 115 -6.37 -12.56 -5.68
N ILE A 116 -5.17 -12.95 -5.26
CA ILE A 116 -3.89 -12.50 -5.78
C ILE A 116 -3.17 -13.73 -6.33
N HIS A 117 -2.98 -13.80 -7.64
CA HIS A 117 -2.21 -14.85 -8.28
C HIS A 117 -0.72 -14.50 -8.28
N LEU A 118 0.13 -15.44 -7.88
CA LEU A 118 1.56 -15.22 -7.76
C LEU A 118 2.27 -15.66 -9.05
N LYS A 119 3.23 -14.86 -9.50
CA LYS A 119 4.10 -15.16 -10.64
C LYS A 119 5.48 -15.51 -10.12
N ALA A 120 5.99 -16.68 -10.49
CA ALA A 120 7.28 -17.17 -10.04
C ALA A 120 8.19 -17.52 -11.23
N GLU A 121 9.47 -17.13 -11.12
CA GLU A 121 10.53 -17.50 -12.05
C GLU A 121 11.70 -18.10 -11.26
N SER A 122 12.22 -19.24 -11.73
CA SER A 122 13.34 -19.93 -11.08
C SER A 122 13.13 -20.18 -9.57
N GLY A 123 11.88 -20.45 -9.16
CA GLY A 123 11.52 -20.73 -7.77
C GLY A 123 11.41 -19.50 -6.85
N ARG A 124 11.48 -18.28 -7.40
CA ARG A 124 11.28 -17.02 -6.66
C ARG A 124 10.07 -16.28 -7.20
N TYR A 125 9.28 -15.65 -6.33
CA TYR A 125 8.21 -14.77 -6.78
C TYR A 125 8.80 -13.50 -7.37
N VAL A 126 8.33 -13.15 -8.56
CA VAL A 126 8.77 -11.98 -9.34
C VAL A 126 7.63 -11.00 -9.59
N GLY A 127 6.41 -11.34 -9.19
CA GLY A 127 5.25 -10.49 -9.36
C GLY A 127 3.97 -11.15 -8.87
N ALA A 128 2.88 -10.41 -8.99
CA ALA A 128 1.54 -10.86 -8.67
C ALA A 128 0.50 -10.31 -9.65
N GLU A 129 -0.70 -10.85 -9.62
CA GLU A 129 -1.85 -10.35 -10.37
C GLU A 129 -3.11 -10.38 -9.50
N PRO A 130 -3.69 -9.20 -9.18
CA PRO A 130 -3.25 -7.87 -9.60
C PRO A 130 -1.97 -7.41 -8.88
N VAL A 131 -1.16 -6.60 -9.56
CA VAL A 131 0.00 -5.90 -8.98
C VAL A 131 -0.45 -4.75 -8.06
N TYR A 132 -1.55 -4.09 -8.44
CA TYR A 132 -2.15 -3.01 -7.68
C TYR A 132 -3.66 -3.18 -7.61
N TYR A 133 -4.24 -2.95 -6.44
CA TYR A 133 -5.68 -2.98 -6.27
C TYR A 133 -6.17 -1.91 -5.30
N GLU A 134 -7.33 -1.33 -5.60
CA GLU A 134 -8.00 -0.38 -4.73
C GLU A 134 -9.28 -0.99 -4.15
N MET A 135 -9.34 -1.08 -2.82
CA MET A 135 -10.55 -1.41 -2.06
C MET A 135 -11.17 -0.13 -1.53
N THR A 136 -12.45 0.11 -1.81
CA THR A 136 -13.16 1.25 -1.22
C THR A 136 -14.17 0.76 -0.21
N PHE A 137 -14.03 1.20 1.03
CA PHE A 137 -15.00 0.91 2.09
C PHE A 137 -16.01 2.06 2.23
N PRO A 138 -17.28 1.78 2.54
CA PRO A 138 -18.27 2.80 2.83
C PRO A 138 -17.82 3.76 3.94
N GLN A 139 -17.94 5.05 3.67
CA GLN A 139 -17.71 6.10 4.66
C GLN A 139 -18.99 6.23 5.49
N ARG A 140 -18.94 5.85 6.78
CA ARG A 140 -20.08 5.96 7.71
C ARG A 140 -19.83 7.01 8.76
#